data_AF-A0A0M2GEJ1-F1
#
_entry.id   AF-A0A0M2GEJ1-F1
#
_cell.length_a   1.000
_cell.length_b   1.000
_cell.length_c   1.000
_cell.angle_alpha   90.00
_cell.angle_beta   90.00
_cell.angle_gamma   90.00
#
_symmetry.space_group_name_H-M   'P 1'
#
loop_
_entity.id
_entity.type
_entity.pdbx_description
1 polymer ?
#
loop_
_entity_poly.entity_id
_entity_poly.type
_entity_poly.pdbx_seq_one_letter_code
_entity_poly.pdbx_strand_id
1 'polypeptide(L)' 'MRTFPDDLVRAQREWSATYRQLADRPGRTELRRRLYRLSVQTFFHPCWQRRRPSPAAWWELREPGRTARDASERLHR' A
#
# COMPACT_ATOMS: atom_id res chain seq x y z
N MET A 1 -4.89 -16.49 -0.18
CA MET A 1 -4.17 -15.24 -0.50
C MET A 1 -5.10 -14.35 -1.30
N ARG A 2 -5.30 -13.10 -0.88
CA ARG A 2 -6.13 -12.14 -1.60
C ARG A 2 -5.28 -11.49 -2.69
N THR A 3 -5.63 -11.71 -3.94
CA THR A 3 -4.92 -11.07 -5.07
C THR A 3 -5.39 -9.62 -5.17
N PHE A 4 -4.49 -8.68 -4.89
CA PHE A 4 -4.72 -7.27 -5.13
C PHE A 4 -4.28 -6.92 -6.55
N PRO A 5 -4.91 -5.94 -7.22
CA PRO A 5 -4.44 -5.46 -8.50
C PRO A 5 -3.01 -4.91 -8.39
N ASP A 6 -2.16 -5.19 -9.37
CA ASP A 6 -0.78 -4.72 -9.40
C ASP A 6 -0.67 -3.20 -9.28
N ASP A 7 -1.61 -2.45 -9.88
CA ASP A 7 -1.68 -0.99 -9.75
C ASP A 7 -1.87 -0.52 -8.31
N LEU A 8 -2.70 -1.22 -7.53
CA LEU A 8 -2.94 -0.92 -6.12
C LEU A 8 -1.70 -1.25 -5.27
N VAL A 9 -1.06 -2.39 -5.54
CA VAL A 9 0.17 -2.79 -4.86
C VAL A 9 1.30 -1.80 -5.16
N ARG A 10 1.42 -1.35 -6.42
CA ARG A 10 2.39 -0.34 -6.85
C ARG A 10 2.13 1.01 -6.19
N ALA A 11 0.88 1.48 -6.19
CA ALA A 11 0.49 2.74 -5.55
C ALA A 11 0.80 2.72 -4.03
N GLN A 12 0.53 1.60 -3.36
CA GLN A 12 0.85 1.44 -1.94
C GLN A 12 2.36 1.43 -1.67
N ARG A 13 3.17 0.77 -2.52
CA ARG A 13 4.63 0.78 -2.42
C ARG A 13 5.19 2.19 -2.59
N GLU A 14 4.72 2.93 -3.60
CA GLU A 14 5.09 4.33 -3.80
C GLU A 14 4.66 5.21 -2.63
N TRP A 15 3.46 4.97 -2.06
CA TRP A 15 2.97 5.69 -0.90
C TRP A 15 3.89 5.48 0.32
N SER A 16 4.26 4.23 0.62
CA SER A 16 5.16 3.91 1.72
C SER A 16 6.57 4.48 1.50
N ALA A 17 7.09 4.46 0.28
CA ALA A 17 8.38 5.06 -0.06
C ALA A 17 8.35 6.59 0.09
N THR A 18 7.28 7.23 -0.39
CA THR A 18 7.07 8.69 -0.28
C THR A 18 6.92 9.10 1.19
N TYR A 19 6.19 8.31 1.98
CA TYR A 19 6.03 8.55 3.42
C TYR A 19 7.37 8.44 4.15
N ARG A 20 8.19 7.42 3.86
CA ARG A 20 9.54 7.30 4.43
C ARG A 20 10.43 8.49 4.08
N GLN A 21 10.43 8.93 2.82
CA GLN A 21 11.18 10.12 2.40
C GLN A 21 10.69 11.40 3.09
N LEU A 22 9.38 11.52 3.29
CA LEU A 22 8.78 12.66 4.00
C LEU A 22 9.11 12.62 5.51
N ALA A 23 9.12 11.44 6.11
CA ALA A 23 9.48 11.24 7.52
C ALA A 23 10.97 11.52 7.78
N ASP A 24 11.84 11.17 6.84
CA ASP A 24 13.28 11.47 6.89
C ASP A 24 13.57 12.97 6.69
N ARG A 25 12.81 13.64 5.80
CA ARG A 25 13.00 15.06 5.47
C ARG A 25 11.69 15.84 5.50
N PRO A 26 11.23 16.25 6.70
CA PRO A 26 10.05 17.11 6.83
C PRO A 26 10.35 18.47 6.21
N GLY A 27 9.63 18.84 5.14
CA GLY A 27 9.78 20.14 4.48
C GLY A 27 9.57 20.14 2.96
N ARG A 28 9.51 18.97 2.33
CA ARG A 28 9.23 18.88 0.89
C ARG A 28 7.74 18.91 0.60
N THR A 29 7.21 20.09 0.28
CA THR A 29 5.82 20.29 -0.15
C THR A 29 5.42 19.38 -1.30
N GLU A 30 6.36 19.09 -2.21
CA GLU A 30 6.17 18.16 -3.33
C GLU A 30 5.90 16.72 -2.88
N LEU A 31 6.67 16.21 -1.90
CA LEU A 31 6.44 14.88 -1.32
C LEU A 31 5.09 14.82 -0.62
N ARG A 32 4.70 15.88 0.07
CA ARG A 32 3.39 15.97 0.72
C ARG A 32 2.25 15.95 -0.31
N ARG A 33 2.37 16.71 -1.41
CA ARG A 33 1.41 16.68 -2.53
C ARG A 33 1.34 15.31 -3.21
N ARG A 34 2.49 14.66 -3.41
CA ARG A 34 2.57 13.30 -3.98
C ARG A 34 1.90 12.29 -3.06
N LEU A 35 2.12 12.39 -1.75
CA LEU A 35 1.45 11.54 -0.75
C LEU A 35 -0.07 11.69 -0.81
N TYR A 36 -0.60 12.91 -0.88
CA TYR A 36 -2.05 13.12 -1.02
C TYR A 36 -2.62 12.52 -2.31
N ARG A 37 -1.94 12.68 -3.46
CA ARG A 37 -2.36 12.06 -4.72
C ARG A 37 -2.37 10.53 -4.64
N LEU A 38 -1.35 9.93 -4.02
CA LEU A 38 -1.27 8.49 -3.82
C LEU A 38 -2.33 7.98 -2.84
N SER A 39 -2.62 8.74 -1.78
CA SER A 39 -3.73 8.45 -0.86
C SER A 39 -5.07 8.44 -1.62
N VAL A 40 -5.36 9.45 -2.44
CA VAL A 40 -6.59 9.49 -3.23
C VAL A 40 -6.67 8.32 -4.21
N GLN A 41 -5.60 8.03 -4.95
CA GLN A 41 -5.57 6.89 -5.88
C GLN A 41 -5.79 5.55 -5.16
N THR A 42 -5.22 5.37 -3.98
CA THR A 42 -5.35 4.12 -3.21
C THR A 42 -6.73 4.02 -2.56
N PHE A 43 -7.27 5.08 -1.95
CA PHE A 43 -8.57 5.07 -1.27
C PHE A 43 -9.77 5.04 -2.22
N PHE A 44 -9.69 5.74 -3.35
CA PHE A 44 -10.77 5.79 -4.35
C PHE A 44 -10.60 4.76 -5.48
N HIS A 45 -9.66 3.82 -5.33
CA HIS A 45 -9.39 2.82 -6.35
C HIS A 45 -10.65 2.00 -6.68
N PRO A 46 -10.96 1.74 -7.97
CA PRO A 46 -12.15 0.97 -8.38
C PRO A 46 -12.18 -0.46 -7.84
N CYS A 47 -11.04 -1.00 -7.38
CA CYS A 47 -11.00 -2.29 -6.68
C CYS A 47 -11.82 -2.30 -5.39
N TRP A 48 -11.95 -1.16 -4.71
CA TRP A 48 -12.76 -0.99 -3.51
C TRP A 48 -14.23 -0.79 -3.80
N GLN A 49 -14.56 -0.29 -5.00
CA GLN A 49 -15.95 -0.18 -5.45
C GLN A 49 -16.55 -1.56 -5.71
N ARG A 50 -15.76 -2.49 -6.26
CA ARG A 50 -16.20 -3.88 -6.46
C ARG A 50 -16.31 -4.67 -5.16
N ARG A 51 -15.58 -4.28 -4.11
CA ARG A 51 -15.61 -4.93 -2.80
C ARG A 51 -15.22 -3.92 -1.73
N ARG A 52 -16.18 -3.54 -0.88
CA ARG A 52 -15.96 -2.58 0.20
C ARG A 52 -14.69 -2.98 0.99
N PRO A 53 -13.74 -2.05 1.20
CA PRO A 53 -12.52 -2.37 1.90
C PRO A 53 -12.85 -2.86 3.31
N SER A 54 -12.51 -4.11 3.63
CA SER A 54 -12.47 -4.57 5.01
C SER A 54 -11.21 -3.97 5.68
N PRO A 55 -11.25 -3.59 6.97
CA PRO A 55 -10.06 -3.12 7.69
C PRO A 55 -8.88 -4.09 7.56
N ALA A 56 -9.15 -5.40 7.54
CA ALA A 56 -8.14 -6.44 7.30
C ALA A 56 -7.48 -6.36 5.91
N ALA A 57 -8.22 -5.98 4.86
CA ALA A 57 -7.67 -5.84 3.51
C ALA A 57 -6.75 -4.62 3.39
N TRP A 58 -7.08 -3.55 4.12
CA TRP A 58 -6.22 -2.39 4.26
C TRP A 58 -4.92 -2.74 4.99
N TRP A 59 -4.99 -3.52 6.06
CA TRP A 59 -3.81 -4.00 6.78
C TRP A 59 -2.94 -4.92 5.91
N GLU A 60 -3.53 -5.87 5.19
CA GLU A 60 -2.81 -6.75 4.25
C GLU A 60 -2.09 -5.96 3.13
N LEU A 61 -2.73 -4.89 2.63
CA LEU A 61 -2.14 -4.03 1.61
C LEU A 61 -0.97 -3.21 2.17
N ARG A 62 -1.08 -2.70 3.39
CA ARG A 62 -0.10 -1.81 4.03
C ARG A 62 1.14 -2.54 4.55
N GLU A 63 1.03 -3.85 4.81
CA GLU A 63 2.11 -4.75 5.27
C GLU A 63 2.51 -5.78 4.19
N PRO A 64 2.92 -5.38 2.96
CA PRO A 64 3.26 -6.35 1.92
C PRO A 64 4.49 -7.20 2.28
N GLY A 65 5.28 -6.80 3.29
CA GLY A 65 6.47 -7.52 3.77
C GLY A 65 6.20 -8.63 4.79
N ARG A 66 5.08 -8.60 5.53
CA ARG A 66 4.79 -9.64 6.53
C ARG A 66 4.14 -10.87 5.90
N THR A 67 3.29 -10.67 4.89
CA THR A 67 2.57 -11.76 4.20
C THR A 67 3.44 -12.51 3.19
N ALA A 68 4.44 -11.87 2.58
CA ALA A 68 5.35 -12.52 1.63
C ALA A 68 6.40 -13.41 2.33
N ARG A 69 6.84 -13.01 3.54
CA ARG A 69 7.75 -13.83 4.36
C ARG A 69 7.03 -15.05 4.93
N ASP A 70 5.80 -14.87 5.42
CA ASP A 70 4.99 -15.97 5.98
C ASP A 70 4.50 -16.97 4.90
N ALA A 71 4.23 -16.51 3.67
CA ALA A 71 3.87 -17.41 2.56
C ALA A 71 5.08 -18.20 2.02
N SER A 72 6.30 -17.63 2.07
CA SER A 72 7.51 -18.34 1.64
C SER A 72 8.01 -19.34 2.70
N GLU A 73 7.80 -19.06 3.99
CA GLU A 73 8.19 -19.96 5.08
C GLU A 73 7.31 -21.21 5.18
N ARG A 74 6.03 -21.12 4.78
CA ARG A 74 5.10 -22.27 4.77
C ARG A 74 5.25 -23.20 3.56
N LEU A 75 5.99 -22.77 2.54
CA LEU A 75 6.28 -23.59 1.35
C LEU A 75 7.60 -24.38 1.47
N HIS A 76 8.30 -24.25 2.61
CA HIS A 76 9.60 -24.88 2.86
C HIS A 76 9.61 -25.81 4.09
N ARG A 77 8.46 -26.36 4.47
CA ARG A 77 8.32 -27.40 5.50
C ARG A 77 7.46 -28.53 4.99
#